data_AF-A0A1Y2K4M9-F1
#
_entry.id   AF-A0A1Y2K4M9-F1
#
_cell.length_a   1.000
_cell.length_b   1.000
_cell.length_c   1.000
_cell.angle_alpha   90.00
_cell.angle_beta   90.00
_cell.angle_gamma   90.00
#
_symmetry.space_group_name_H-M   'P 1'
#
loop_
_entity.id
_entity.type
_entity.pdbx_description
1 polymer ?
#
loop_
_entity_poly.entity_id
_entity_poly.type
_entity_poly.pdbx_seq_one_letter_code
_entity_poly.pdbx_strand_id
1 'polypeptide(L)'
;MDSTGKYFEKGDNADGIGAMTNDGEVIVMVNTSSGNPALAMSVRAPSGLSLADSAGTYHYVWAENVPATSYGTITLDGAGSGTWSQSVSSTGSLSSGTLTYSLSSDGVFTATQSNGYELKGAFNSDLSVLTYYSSALLNNTYKGFGVAGKQGSSLSASNVLGDYYYMGYVKSPASIFGQFTADGKGGYSGLSKLEGTSSSAFATTSGSYTISSSGKFTSTTMISGYNGVGFITPDGSFMAMVDTDISDNSISISTAIRKSQ
;
A
#
# COMPACT_ATOMS: atom_id res chain seq x y z
N MET A 1 3.97 11.09 -21.03
CA MET A 1 5.08 10.12 -21.04
C MET A 1 6.30 10.86 -21.54
N ASP A 2 7.15 11.28 -20.64
CA ASP A 2 8.42 11.94 -20.96
C ASP A 2 9.58 10.92 -20.84
N SER A 3 10.77 11.35 -21.25
CA SER A 3 11.98 10.53 -21.35
C SER A 3 12.60 10.14 -20.00
N THR A 4 11.93 10.41 -18.86
CA THR A 4 12.47 10.20 -17.51
C THR A 4 11.87 9.01 -16.76
N GLY A 5 10.89 8.32 -17.35
CA GLY A 5 10.24 7.17 -16.71
C GLY A 5 9.08 7.59 -15.81
N LYS A 6 7.94 7.86 -16.48
CA LYS A 6 6.54 7.80 -16.02
C LYS A 6 6.15 8.70 -14.83
N TYR A 7 6.13 9.99 -15.12
CA TYR A 7 5.33 11.01 -14.44
C TYR A 7 3.99 11.22 -15.17
N PHE A 8 2.88 11.34 -14.43
CA PHE A 8 1.59 11.80 -14.95
C PHE A 8 1.12 12.99 -14.12
N GLU A 9 0.89 14.11 -14.80
CA GLU A 9 0.20 15.29 -14.28
C GLU A 9 -0.99 15.54 -15.20
N LYS A 10 -2.18 15.75 -14.63
CA LYS A 10 -3.39 16.08 -15.41
C LYS A 10 -3.83 17.50 -15.08
N GLY A 11 -4.22 18.23 -16.14
CA GLY A 11 -4.31 19.69 -16.14
C GLY A 11 -5.44 20.35 -15.34
N ASP A 12 -5.23 21.66 -15.21
CA ASP A 12 -6.03 22.84 -14.84
C ASP A 12 -7.01 22.80 -13.66
N ASN A 13 -7.51 21.65 -13.18
CA ASN A 13 -8.48 21.62 -12.05
C ASN A 13 -8.46 20.36 -11.16
N ALA A 14 -7.52 19.43 -11.37
CA ALA A 14 -7.30 18.31 -10.46
C ALA A 14 -5.82 17.91 -10.49
N ASP A 15 -5.06 18.35 -9.47
CA ASP A 15 -3.62 18.11 -9.31
C ASP A 15 -3.37 16.65 -8.89
N GLY A 16 -3.74 15.72 -9.77
CA GLY A 16 -3.41 14.31 -9.66
C GLY A 16 -1.99 14.08 -10.14
N ILE A 17 -1.12 13.67 -9.23
CA ILE A 17 0.28 13.34 -9.48
C ILE A 17 0.55 11.91 -9.03
N GLY A 18 1.37 11.16 -9.78
CA GLY A 18 1.55 9.76 -9.48
C GLY A 18 2.77 9.12 -10.12
N ALA A 19 2.97 7.86 -9.77
CA ALA A 19 4.00 7.00 -10.31
C ALA A 19 3.40 5.65 -10.74
N MET A 20 4.12 4.96 -11.60
CA MET A 20 3.76 3.63 -12.08
C MET A 20 4.99 2.73 -12.01
N THR A 21 4.80 1.46 -11.65
CA THR A 21 5.87 0.46 -11.72
C THR A 21 6.45 0.35 -13.14
N ASN A 22 7.69 -0.11 -13.27
CA ASN A 22 8.39 -0.12 -14.56
C ASN A 22 7.68 -0.99 -15.61
N ASP A 23 7.14 -2.13 -15.18
CA ASP A 23 6.28 -3.03 -15.97
C ASP A 23 4.89 -2.45 -16.28
N GLY A 24 4.47 -1.44 -15.51
CA GLY A 24 3.15 -0.83 -15.60
C GLY A 24 2.03 -1.69 -15.04
N GLU A 25 2.34 -2.53 -14.05
CA GLU A 25 1.37 -3.37 -13.34
C GLU A 25 0.64 -2.62 -12.23
N VAL A 26 1.28 -1.63 -11.59
CA VAL A 26 0.70 -0.84 -10.51
C VAL A 26 0.85 0.64 -10.81
N ILE A 27 -0.24 1.39 -10.64
CA ILE A 27 -0.27 2.85 -10.67
C ILE A 27 -0.72 3.34 -9.31
N VAL A 28 -0.01 4.33 -8.78
CA VAL A 28 -0.45 5.09 -7.61
C VAL A 28 -0.51 6.56 -7.96
N MET A 29 -1.60 7.21 -7.58
CA MET A 29 -1.83 8.64 -7.75
C MET A 29 -2.24 9.25 -6.42
N VAL A 30 -1.83 10.49 -6.20
CA VAL A 30 -2.32 11.33 -5.11
C VAL A 30 -2.93 12.60 -5.68
N ASN A 31 -4.08 12.99 -5.14
CA ASN A 31 -4.60 14.34 -5.31
C ASN A 31 -3.98 15.21 -4.24
N THR A 32 -3.21 16.21 -4.64
CA THR A 32 -2.52 17.10 -3.69
C THR A 32 -3.21 18.45 -3.51
N SER A 33 -4.33 18.70 -4.20
CA SER A 33 -5.14 19.91 -4.03
C SER A 33 -5.56 20.12 -2.57
N SER A 34 -5.49 21.37 -2.12
CA SER A 34 -5.92 21.75 -0.77
C SER A 34 -7.44 21.52 -0.64
N GLY A 35 -7.84 20.74 0.37
CA GLY A 35 -9.25 20.48 0.68
C GLY A 35 -9.84 19.19 0.10
N ASN A 36 -9.14 18.49 -0.80
CA ASN A 36 -9.57 17.17 -1.27
C ASN A 36 -8.39 16.19 -1.47
N PRO A 37 -7.57 15.95 -0.43
CA PRO A 37 -6.51 14.96 -0.53
C PRO A 37 -7.10 13.58 -0.78
N ALA A 38 -6.52 12.85 -1.73
CA ALA A 38 -6.91 11.49 -2.04
C ALA A 38 -5.69 10.68 -2.43
N LEU A 39 -5.71 9.38 -2.11
CA LEU A 39 -4.83 8.37 -2.67
C LEU A 39 -5.69 7.47 -3.55
N ALA A 40 -5.27 7.27 -4.79
CA ALA A 40 -5.86 6.33 -5.72
C ALA A 40 -4.80 5.31 -6.12
N MET A 41 -5.21 4.05 -6.20
CA MET A 41 -4.37 2.96 -6.65
C MET A 41 -5.12 2.16 -7.69
N SER A 42 -4.38 1.66 -8.68
CA SER A 42 -4.95 0.80 -9.72
C SER A 42 -3.92 -0.23 -10.13
N VAL A 43 -4.40 -1.41 -10.48
CA VAL A 43 -3.60 -2.51 -11.01
C VAL A 43 -3.97 -2.76 -12.46
N ARG A 44 -3.02 -3.24 -13.26
CA ARG A 44 -3.32 -3.69 -14.62
C ARG A 44 -4.19 -4.94 -14.53
N ALA A 45 -5.31 -4.93 -15.24
CA ALA A 45 -6.17 -6.10 -15.34
C ALA A 45 -5.39 -7.28 -15.97
N PRO A 46 -5.31 -8.44 -15.29
CA PRO A 46 -4.79 -9.66 -15.90
C PRO A 46 -5.70 -10.20 -17.01
N SER A 47 -5.21 -11.25 -17.66
CA SER A 47 -6.05 -12.16 -18.42
C SER A 47 -5.68 -13.60 -18.08
N GLY A 48 -6.68 -14.45 -17.87
CA GLY A 48 -6.50 -15.89 -17.74
C GLY A 48 -6.10 -16.39 -16.35
N LEU A 49 -6.31 -15.59 -15.30
CA LEU A 49 -6.15 -16.08 -13.94
C LEU A 49 -7.19 -17.15 -13.60
N SER A 50 -6.79 -18.05 -12.71
CA SER A 50 -7.65 -19.03 -12.07
C SER A 50 -7.61 -18.82 -10.55
N LEU A 51 -8.63 -19.35 -9.86
CA LEU A 51 -8.68 -19.31 -8.40
C LEU A 51 -7.43 -19.93 -7.76
N ALA A 52 -6.92 -21.01 -8.35
CA ALA A 52 -5.73 -21.74 -7.86
C ALA A 52 -4.47 -20.86 -7.83
N ASP A 53 -4.33 -19.93 -8.78
CA ASP A 53 -3.16 -19.06 -8.87
C ASP A 53 -3.02 -18.13 -7.66
N SER A 54 -4.16 -17.79 -7.03
CA SER A 54 -4.22 -16.90 -5.87
C SER A 54 -3.66 -17.49 -4.57
N ALA A 55 -3.40 -18.81 -4.54
CA ALA A 55 -2.92 -19.49 -3.35
C ALA A 55 -1.64 -18.84 -2.79
N GLY A 56 -1.62 -18.64 -1.47
CA GLY A 56 -0.48 -18.09 -0.77
C GLY A 56 -0.84 -17.13 0.37
N THR A 57 0.20 -16.61 1.01
CA THR A 57 0.08 -15.59 2.05
C THR A 57 0.42 -14.22 1.48
N TYR A 58 -0.32 -13.21 1.91
CA TYR A 58 -0.17 -11.83 1.52
C TYR A 58 -0.05 -10.98 2.78
N HIS A 59 0.93 -10.11 2.84
CA HIS A 59 0.96 -9.04 3.83
C HIS A 59 -0.02 -7.96 3.41
N TYR A 60 -0.82 -7.41 4.31
CA TYR A 60 -1.71 -6.30 3.97
C TYR A 60 -1.50 -5.10 4.88
N VAL A 61 -1.83 -3.94 4.32
CA VAL A 61 -2.05 -2.69 5.04
C VAL A 61 -3.48 -2.24 4.80
N TRP A 62 -4.11 -1.68 5.82
CA TRP A 62 -5.51 -1.25 5.80
C TRP A 62 -5.65 0.11 6.46
N ALA A 63 -6.47 0.98 5.87
CA ALA A 63 -6.82 2.29 6.42
C ALA A 63 -8.32 2.55 6.31
N GLU A 64 -8.90 3.11 7.36
CA GLU A 64 -10.34 3.38 7.47
C GLU A 64 -10.70 4.88 7.43
N ASN A 65 -11.97 5.14 7.14
CA ASN A 65 -12.60 6.46 7.25
C ASN A 65 -12.78 6.89 8.71
N VAL A 66 -12.78 5.97 9.68
CA VAL A 66 -12.54 6.20 11.12
C VAL A 66 -11.03 6.09 11.35
N PRO A 67 -10.37 6.82 12.27
CA PRO A 67 -8.90 6.83 12.37
C PRO A 67 -8.36 5.49 12.91
N ALA A 68 -8.41 4.47 12.06
CA ALA A 68 -7.95 3.13 12.29
C ALA A 68 -7.11 2.67 11.10
N THR A 69 -5.91 2.17 11.41
CA THR A 69 -5.02 1.51 10.46
C THR A 69 -4.60 0.17 11.03
N SER A 70 -4.31 -0.78 10.16
CA SER A 70 -3.76 -2.06 10.59
C SER A 70 -2.84 -2.68 9.55
N TYR A 71 -1.97 -3.54 10.05
CA TYR A 71 -1.11 -4.39 9.26
C TYR A 71 -1.30 -5.84 9.68
N GLY A 72 -1.27 -6.75 8.71
CA GLY A 72 -1.49 -8.16 8.98
C GLY A 72 -1.21 -9.06 7.79
N THR A 73 -1.83 -10.23 7.81
CA THR A 73 -1.73 -11.21 6.73
C THR A 73 -3.10 -11.70 6.27
N ILE A 74 -3.22 -12.00 4.99
CA ILE A 74 -4.31 -12.76 4.36
C ILE A 74 -3.68 -14.04 3.80
N THR A 75 -4.28 -15.19 4.06
CA THR A 75 -3.88 -16.47 3.45
C THR A 75 -5.03 -16.99 2.60
N LEU A 76 -4.77 -17.22 1.32
CA LEU A 76 -5.72 -17.78 0.36
C LEU A 76 -5.32 -19.22 0.02
N ASP A 77 -6.31 -20.12 -0.04
CA ASP A 77 -6.10 -21.55 -0.28
C ASP A 77 -6.05 -21.96 -1.77
N GLY A 78 -6.31 -21.04 -2.70
CA GLY A 78 -6.51 -21.33 -4.13
C GLY A 78 -7.81 -22.06 -4.49
N ALA A 79 -8.71 -22.28 -3.52
CA ALA A 79 -9.96 -23.03 -3.66
C ALA A 79 -11.21 -22.25 -3.16
N GLY A 80 -11.05 -20.97 -2.82
CA GLY A 80 -12.15 -20.06 -2.45
C GLY A 80 -12.34 -19.87 -0.95
N SER A 81 -11.44 -20.38 -0.11
CA SER A 81 -11.41 -20.11 1.33
C SER A 81 -10.09 -19.48 1.79
N GLY A 82 -10.14 -18.71 2.87
CA GLY A 82 -8.95 -18.09 3.40
C GLY A 82 -9.07 -17.71 4.86
N THR A 83 -7.96 -17.19 5.39
CA THR A 83 -7.88 -16.60 6.72
C THR A 83 -7.27 -15.21 6.64
N TRP A 84 -7.53 -14.40 7.65
CA TRP A 84 -6.88 -13.12 7.84
C TRP A 84 -6.57 -12.90 9.32
N SER A 85 -5.51 -12.15 9.59
CA SER A 85 -5.10 -11.80 10.95
C SER A 85 -4.41 -10.44 10.97
N GLN A 86 -4.72 -9.63 11.99
CA GLN A 86 -3.98 -8.42 12.31
C GLN A 86 -2.77 -8.75 13.17
N SER A 87 -1.61 -8.21 12.79
CA SER A 87 -0.40 -8.25 13.61
C SER A 87 -0.16 -6.92 14.33
N VAL A 88 -0.65 -5.81 13.77
CA VAL A 88 -0.55 -4.47 14.34
C VAL A 88 -1.84 -3.71 14.03
N SER A 89 -2.33 -2.92 14.98
CA SER A 89 -3.54 -2.10 14.85
C SER A 89 -3.37 -0.80 15.63
N SER A 90 -3.80 0.32 15.06
CA SER A 90 -3.80 1.62 15.73
C SER A 90 -4.81 1.70 16.88
N THR A 91 -5.79 0.80 16.92
CA THR A 91 -6.78 0.72 18.01
C THR A 91 -6.31 -0.17 19.18
N GLY A 92 -5.14 -0.81 19.05
CA GLY A 92 -4.58 -1.75 20.02
C GLY A 92 -5.27 -3.12 20.08
N SER A 93 -6.50 -3.24 19.58
CA SER A 93 -7.22 -4.51 19.49
C SER A 93 -6.86 -5.22 18.19
N LEU A 94 -6.36 -6.45 18.30
CA LEU A 94 -6.07 -7.31 17.15
C LEU A 94 -7.26 -8.23 16.88
N SER A 95 -7.58 -8.39 15.60
CA SER A 95 -8.64 -9.27 15.14
C SER A 95 -8.14 -10.25 14.07
N SER A 96 -8.84 -11.37 13.95
CA SER A 96 -8.58 -12.40 12.96
C SER A 96 -9.88 -13.12 12.61
N GLY A 97 -9.88 -13.83 11.50
CA GLY A 97 -11.06 -14.57 11.06
C GLY A 97 -10.80 -15.38 9.80
N THR A 98 -11.89 -15.94 9.29
CA THR A 98 -11.92 -16.61 7.99
C THR A 98 -12.55 -15.71 6.95
N LEU A 99 -12.34 -16.04 5.68
CA LEU A 99 -13.04 -15.45 4.55
C LEU A 99 -13.37 -16.52 3.52
N THR A 100 -14.45 -16.32 2.78
CA THR A 100 -14.70 -16.98 1.49
C THR A 100 -14.46 -15.97 0.38
N TYR A 101 -13.92 -16.40 -0.75
CA TYR A 101 -13.60 -15.49 -1.85
C TYR A 101 -13.82 -16.11 -3.22
N SER A 102 -13.91 -15.24 -4.22
CA SER A 102 -13.85 -15.60 -5.63
C SER A 102 -12.84 -14.72 -6.36
N LEU A 103 -12.28 -15.28 -7.43
CA LEU A 103 -11.36 -14.61 -8.34
C LEU A 103 -11.81 -14.90 -9.77
N SER A 104 -12.10 -13.87 -10.53
CA SER A 104 -12.35 -13.98 -11.96
C SER A 104 -11.05 -13.95 -12.76
N SER A 105 -11.12 -14.38 -14.02
CA SER A 105 -9.95 -14.47 -14.91
C SER A 105 -9.37 -13.12 -15.33
N ASP A 106 -10.11 -12.03 -15.15
CA ASP A 106 -9.67 -10.64 -15.31
C ASP A 106 -9.17 -10.03 -13.99
N GLY A 107 -9.01 -10.84 -12.94
CA GLY A 107 -8.38 -10.45 -11.68
C GLY A 107 -9.31 -9.80 -10.67
N VAL A 108 -10.61 -9.67 -10.95
CA VAL A 108 -11.57 -9.14 -9.98
C VAL A 108 -11.69 -10.09 -8.79
N PHE A 109 -11.41 -9.55 -7.62
CA PHE A 109 -11.45 -10.25 -6.34
C PHE A 109 -12.67 -9.80 -5.55
N THR A 110 -13.42 -10.76 -5.02
CA THR A 110 -14.47 -10.49 -4.03
C THR A 110 -14.32 -11.45 -2.86
N ALA A 111 -14.54 -10.96 -1.64
CA ALA A 111 -14.49 -11.80 -0.45
C ALA A 111 -15.53 -11.40 0.58
N THR A 112 -15.98 -12.37 1.37
CA THR A 112 -16.82 -12.17 2.54
C THR A 112 -16.08 -12.70 3.76
N GLN A 113 -15.80 -11.81 4.71
CA GLN A 113 -15.20 -12.17 5.98
C GLN A 113 -16.24 -12.78 6.93
N SER A 114 -15.81 -13.60 7.89
CA SER A 114 -16.67 -14.23 8.89
C SER A 114 -17.42 -13.26 9.81
N ASN A 115 -16.95 -12.01 9.90
CA ASN A 115 -17.60 -10.90 10.61
C ASN A 115 -18.62 -10.13 9.74
N GLY A 116 -18.88 -10.59 8.51
CA GLY A 116 -19.87 -10.03 7.59
C GLY A 116 -19.37 -8.91 6.67
N TYR A 117 -18.08 -8.55 6.73
CA TYR A 117 -17.52 -7.54 5.82
C TYR A 117 -17.36 -8.08 4.41
N GLU A 118 -17.79 -7.30 3.42
CA GLU A 118 -17.57 -7.60 2.00
C GLU A 118 -16.40 -6.78 1.47
N LEU A 119 -15.43 -7.47 0.87
CA LEU A 119 -14.29 -6.87 0.20
C LEU A 119 -14.44 -6.99 -1.31
N LYS A 120 -14.11 -5.92 -2.03
CA LYS A 120 -14.01 -5.90 -3.49
C LYS A 120 -12.66 -5.33 -3.89
N GLY A 121 -12.04 -5.91 -4.90
CA GLY A 121 -10.71 -5.52 -5.31
C GLY A 121 -10.29 -6.11 -6.64
N ALA A 122 -9.02 -5.94 -6.96
CA ALA A 122 -8.39 -6.55 -8.11
C ALA A 122 -6.93 -6.87 -7.84
N PHE A 123 -6.47 -8.00 -8.36
CA PHE A 123 -5.07 -8.35 -8.45
C PHE A 123 -4.42 -7.75 -9.71
N ASN A 124 -3.12 -7.48 -9.65
CA ASN A 124 -2.29 -7.29 -10.84
C ASN A 124 -1.97 -8.64 -11.52
N SER A 125 -1.26 -8.61 -12.66
CA SER A 125 -1.17 -9.80 -13.52
C SER A 125 -0.38 -10.98 -12.96
N ASP A 126 0.60 -10.73 -12.09
CA ASP A 126 1.41 -11.77 -11.44
C ASP A 126 0.93 -12.12 -10.02
N LEU A 127 -0.21 -11.57 -9.61
CA LEU A 127 -0.79 -11.71 -8.27
C LEU A 127 0.16 -11.21 -7.16
N SER A 128 1.14 -10.36 -7.44
CA SER A 128 2.02 -9.81 -6.41
C SER A 128 1.36 -8.70 -5.60
N VAL A 129 0.34 -8.03 -6.14
CA VAL A 129 -0.39 -6.93 -5.49
C VAL A 129 -1.90 -7.11 -5.64
N LEU A 130 -2.62 -7.02 -4.53
CA LEU A 130 -4.07 -6.91 -4.44
C LEU A 130 -4.44 -5.52 -3.93
N THR A 131 -5.25 -4.79 -4.66
CA THR A 131 -5.91 -3.57 -4.14
C THR A 131 -7.35 -3.89 -3.84
N TYR A 132 -7.88 -3.44 -2.70
CA TYR A 132 -9.24 -3.78 -2.30
C TYR A 132 -9.84 -2.74 -1.36
N TYR A 133 -11.16 -2.73 -1.25
CA TYR A 133 -11.92 -1.86 -0.37
C TYR A 133 -13.12 -2.61 0.22
N SER A 134 -13.61 -2.11 1.36
CA SER A 134 -14.85 -2.62 1.95
C SER A 134 -16.03 -2.04 1.19
N SER A 135 -16.81 -2.88 0.51
CA SER A 135 -17.95 -2.45 -0.32
C SER A 135 -19.27 -2.35 0.44
N ALA A 136 -19.36 -2.98 1.61
CA ALA A 136 -20.58 -3.02 2.38
C ALA A 136 -20.29 -3.10 3.89
N LEU A 137 -21.04 -2.31 4.65
CA LEU A 137 -21.48 -2.73 5.97
C LEU A 137 -22.94 -2.39 6.16
N LEU A 138 -23.62 -3.31 6.84
CA LEU A 138 -24.96 -3.23 7.43
C LEU A 138 -25.20 -1.99 8.33
N ASN A 139 -24.23 -1.07 8.48
CA ASN A 139 -24.33 0.13 9.32
C ASN A 139 -23.47 1.36 8.89
N ASN A 140 -22.90 1.40 7.67
CA ASN A 140 -22.17 2.58 7.13
C ASN A 140 -20.92 3.09 7.92
N THR A 141 -20.55 2.52 9.07
CA THR A 141 -19.56 3.13 9.97
C THR A 141 -18.11 2.93 9.53
N TYR A 142 -17.76 1.75 8.99
CA TYR A 142 -16.37 1.41 8.64
C TYR A 142 -16.21 1.20 7.14
N LYS A 143 -15.75 2.24 6.45
CA LYS A 143 -15.29 2.17 5.06
C LYS A 143 -13.79 2.25 5.07
N GLY A 144 -13.12 1.30 4.44
CA GLY A 144 -11.68 1.31 4.34
C GLY A 144 -11.21 0.80 3.00
N PHE A 145 -9.96 1.08 2.72
CA PHE A 145 -9.25 0.51 1.60
C PHE A 145 -7.95 -0.11 2.10
N GLY A 146 -7.49 -1.10 1.35
CA GLY A 146 -6.28 -1.82 1.67
C GLY A 146 -5.52 -2.20 0.41
N VAL A 147 -4.27 -2.55 0.66
CA VAL A 147 -3.36 -3.10 -0.32
C VAL A 147 -2.72 -4.31 0.33
N ALA A 148 -2.63 -5.41 -0.41
CA ALA A 148 -1.90 -6.58 0.01
C ALA A 148 -0.80 -6.93 -1.00
N GLY A 149 0.35 -7.36 -0.51
CA GLY A 149 1.48 -7.83 -1.29
C GLY A 149 1.79 -9.28 -1.01
N LYS A 150 2.04 -10.07 -2.05
CA LYS A 150 2.36 -11.48 -1.91
C LYS A 150 3.65 -11.66 -1.10
N GLN A 151 3.59 -12.53 -0.11
CA GLN A 151 4.72 -12.81 0.77
C GLN A 151 5.88 -13.38 -0.04
N GLY A 152 7.07 -12.81 0.14
CA GLY A 152 8.30 -13.31 -0.46
C GLY A 152 8.92 -14.45 0.34
N SER A 153 9.92 -15.11 -0.25
CA SER A 153 10.86 -15.96 0.46
C SER A 153 12.26 -15.41 0.24
N SER A 154 12.97 -15.11 1.33
CA SER A 154 14.35 -14.59 1.30
C SER A 154 14.48 -13.10 0.95
N LEU A 155 13.50 -12.28 1.33
CA LEU A 155 13.64 -10.82 1.24
C LEU A 155 14.59 -10.26 2.30
N SER A 156 15.24 -9.16 1.96
CA SER A 156 16.22 -8.48 2.82
C SER A 156 16.32 -7.01 2.44
N ALA A 157 17.14 -6.25 3.18
CA ALA A 157 17.38 -4.85 2.86
C ALA A 157 17.95 -4.63 1.46
N SER A 158 18.70 -5.58 0.87
CA SER A 158 19.25 -5.40 -0.48
C SER A 158 18.17 -5.40 -1.56
N ASN A 159 17.01 -6.02 -1.29
CA ASN A 159 15.87 -6.04 -2.20
C ASN A 159 15.23 -4.66 -2.39
N VAL A 160 15.54 -3.66 -1.57
CA VAL A 160 15.08 -2.27 -1.73
C VAL A 160 16.14 -1.30 -2.26
N LEU A 161 17.33 -1.74 -2.64
CA LEU A 161 18.34 -0.80 -3.15
C LEU A 161 17.79 0.02 -4.33
N GLY A 162 17.85 1.35 -4.25
CA GLY A 162 17.51 2.24 -5.35
C GLY A 162 16.65 3.44 -4.96
N ASP A 163 16.24 4.19 -5.98
CA ASP A 163 15.39 5.37 -5.82
C ASP A 163 13.92 5.02 -5.94
N TYR A 164 13.09 5.71 -5.16
CA TYR A 164 11.65 5.50 -5.10
C TYR A 164 10.90 6.81 -5.20
N TYR A 165 9.76 6.78 -5.89
CA TYR A 165 8.68 7.73 -5.67
C TYR A 165 7.87 7.28 -4.47
N TYR A 166 7.45 8.23 -3.63
CA TYR A 166 6.64 8.00 -2.45
C TYR A 166 5.33 8.77 -2.56
N MET A 167 4.23 8.10 -2.22
CA MET A 167 2.88 8.65 -2.24
C MET A 167 2.17 8.28 -0.94
N GLY A 168 1.72 9.28 -0.20
CA GLY A 168 1.07 9.10 1.09
C GLY A 168 -0.23 9.86 1.22
N TYR A 169 -1.16 9.32 1.99
CA TYR A 169 -2.34 10.02 2.49
C TYR A 169 -2.30 10.05 4.01
N VAL A 170 -2.37 11.26 4.57
CA VAL A 170 -2.40 11.54 5.99
C VAL A 170 -3.73 12.18 6.33
N LYS A 171 -4.42 11.65 7.34
CA LYS A 171 -5.80 12.02 7.67
C LYS A 171 -5.98 13.47 8.16
N SER A 172 -4.90 14.17 8.52
CA SER A 172 -4.88 15.61 8.72
C SER A 172 -4.49 16.28 7.39
N PRO A 173 -5.48 16.76 6.63
CA PRO A 173 -5.68 16.53 5.19
C PRO A 173 -4.44 16.83 4.35
N ALA A 174 -3.56 15.85 4.23
CA ALA A 174 -2.31 15.99 3.51
C ALA A 174 -2.12 14.77 2.63
N SER A 175 -2.05 15.03 1.32
CA SER A 175 -1.43 14.08 0.40
C SER A 175 0.02 14.46 0.21
N ILE A 176 0.86 13.45 0.10
CA ILE A 176 2.30 13.62 -0.03
C ILE A 176 2.73 13.00 -1.36
N PHE A 177 3.52 13.73 -2.13
CA PHE A 177 4.31 13.18 -3.22
C PHE A 177 5.79 13.55 -3.03
N GLY A 178 6.65 12.54 -3.01
CA GLY A 178 8.07 12.74 -2.77
C GLY A 178 8.92 11.67 -3.39
N GLN A 179 10.21 11.71 -3.10
CA GLN A 179 11.16 10.66 -3.48
C GLN A 179 12.19 10.43 -2.39
N PHE A 180 12.76 9.23 -2.34
CA PHE A 180 13.88 8.87 -1.46
C PHE A 180 14.76 7.82 -2.13
N THR A 181 15.98 7.65 -1.61
CA THR A 181 16.92 6.60 -2.01
C THR A 181 17.13 5.64 -0.84
N ALA A 182 16.81 4.36 -1.04
CA ALA A 182 17.12 3.29 -0.10
C ALA A 182 18.52 2.71 -0.38
N ASP A 183 19.32 2.52 0.66
CA ASP A 183 20.75 2.16 0.58
C ASP A 183 21.03 0.66 0.47
N GLY A 184 19.99 -0.17 0.55
CA GLY A 184 20.11 -1.62 0.51
C GLY A 184 20.60 -2.26 1.83
N LYS A 185 20.77 -1.48 2.89
CA LYS A 185 21.41 -1.85 4.17
C LYS A 185 20.57 -1.48 5.40
N GLY A 186 19.38 -0.93 5.19
CA GLY A 186 18.45 -0.54 6.26
C GLY A 186 18.40 0.96 6.50
N GLY A 187 19.00 1.78 5.63
CA GLY A 187 18.94 3.23 5.66
C GLY A 187 18.29 3.79 4.39
N TYR A 188 17.63 4.94 4.52
CA TYR A 188 17.21 5.73 3.37
C TYR A 188 17.63 7.19 3.54
N SER A 189 17.79 7.89 2.42
CA SER A 189 18.21 9.29 2.36
C SER A 189 17.55 10.03 1.21
N GLY A 190 17.88 11.31 1.06
CA GLY A 190 17.43 12.11 -0.07
C GLY A 190 15.92 12.35 -0.07
N LEU A 191 15.29 12.29 1.10
CA LEU A 191 13.85 12.46 1.16
C LEU A 191 13.49 13.90 0.80
N SER A 192 12.86 14.07 -0.37
CA SER A 192 12.48 15.37 -0.90
C SER A 192 11.03 15.39 -1.35
N LYS A 193 10.35 16.50 -1.06
CA LYS A 193 9.06 16.83 -1.67
C LYS A 193 9.25 17.00 -3.17
N LEU A 194 8.30 16.48 -3.93
CA LEU A 194 8.12 16.84 -5.34
C LEU A 194 6.96 17.84 -5.45
N GLU A 195 6.89 18.52 -6.59
CA GLU A 195 5.86 19.55 -6.86
C GLU A 195 4.44 19.04 -6.57
N GLY A 196 3.55 19.94 -6.18
CA GLY A 196 2.16 19.65 -5.85
C GLY A 196 1.90 19.30 -4.38
N THR A 197 2.89 18.90 -3.58
CA THR A 197 2.65 18.46 -2.18
C THR A 197 2.06 19.56 -1.27
N SER A 198 0.92 19.28 -0.62
CA SER A 198 0.21 20.23 0.25
C SER A 198 0.69 20.28 1.71
N SER A 199 1.59 19.39 2.12
CA SER A 199 1.95 19.21 3.53
C SER A 199 3.33 19.79 3.89
N SER A 200 3.46 20.29 5.13
CA SER A 200 4.74 20.56 5.79
C SER A 200 5.42 19.29 6.34
N ALA A 201 4.80 18.11 6.21
CA ALA A 201 5.06 16.91 7.01
C ALA A 201 6.38 16.17 6.75
N PHE A 202 7.32 16.73 5.98
CA PHE A 202 8.64 16.14 5.80
C PHE A 202 9.56 16.66 6.89
N ALA A 203 9.65 15.92 8.00
CA ALA A 203 10.47 16.33 9.13
C ALA A 203 11.95 15.88 9.01
N THR A 204 12.25 14.84 8.24
CA THR A 204 13.60 14.25 8.16
C THR A 204 14.02 14.03 6.71
N THR A 205 15.32 14.16 6.41
CA THR A 205 15.89 13.87 5.08
C THR A 205 16.39 12.42 4.95
N SER A 206 16.38 11.67 6.04
CA SER A 206 16.87 10.29 6.15
C SER A 206 16.20 9.54 7.30
N GLY A 207 16.27 8.21 7.27
CA GLY A 207 15.80 7.34 8.34
C GLY A 207 16.27 5.90 8.16
N SER A 208 15.73 4.99 8.96
CA SER A 208 16.07 3.56 8.92
C SER A 208 14.85 2.67 8.77
N TYR A 209 15.06 1.52 8.14
CA TYR A 209 14.06 0.48 7.95
C TYR A 209 14.64 -0.92 8.18
N THR A 210 13.75 -1.89 8.35
CA THR A 210 14.07 -3.32 8.38
C THR A 210 13.14 -4.08 7.44
N ILE A 211 13.64 -5.18 6.89
CA ILE A 211 12.88 -6.08 6.01
C ILE A 211 13.05 -7.50 6.52
N SER A 212 11.95 -8.16 6.85
CA SER A 212 11.97 -9.60 7.16
C SER A 212 12.13 -10.44 5.89
N SER A 213 12.50 -11.71 6.05
CA SER A 213 12.55 -12.69 4.95
C SER A 213 11.22 -12.90 4.24
N SER A 214 10.11 -12.60 4.90
CA SER A 214 8.75 -12.67 4.36
C SER A 214 8.35 -11.41 3.57
N GLY A 215 9.11 -10.32 3.70
CA GLY A 215 8.79 -9.03 3.10
C GLY A 215 8.04 -8.06 4.02
N LYS A 216 7.94 -8.33 5.33
CA LYS A 216 7.47 -7.32 6.30
C LYS A 216 8.46 -6.18 6.31
N PHE A 217 7.98 -4.98 6.00
CA PHE A 217 8.73 -3.74 6.06
C PHE A 217 8.38 -3.01 7.37
N THR A 218 9.38 -2.53 8.10
CA THR A 218 9.16 -1.67 9.28
C THR A 218 10.11 -0.48 9.20
N SER A 219 9.60 0.73 9.41
CA SER A 219 10.38 1.96 9.45
C SER A 219 10.24 2.66 10.80
N THR A 220 11.36 3.09 11.38
CA THR A 220 11.39 3.87 12.64
C THR A 220 11.19 5.37 12.41
N THR A 221 11.20 5.79 11.15
CA THR A 221 10.85 7.15 10.75
C THR A 221 10.30 7.02 9.35
N MET A 222 9.00 7.13 9.20
CA MET A 222 8.30 7.19 7.94
C MET A 222 8.72 8.48 7.26
N ILE A 223 8.36 8.54 5.98
CA ILE A 223 8.57 9.69 5.12
C ILE A 223 7.77 10.94 5.58
N SER A 224 6.93 10.78 6.60
CA SER A 224 6.19 11.84 7.31
C SER A 224 6.58 12.02 8.79
N GLY A 225 7.65 11.36 9.27
CA GLY A 225 8.08 11.42 10.67
C GLY A 225 7.47 10.37 11.61
N TYR A 226 6.62 9.45 11.11
CA TYR A 226 5.86 8.48 11.92
C TYR A 226 6.49 7.08 11.97
N ASN A 227 6.05 6.16 12.82
CA ASN A 227 6.52 4.77 12.75
C ASN A 227 5.65 3.97 11.77
N GLY A 228 6.28 3.29 10.81
CA GLY A 228 5.58 2.60 9.72
C GLY A 228 5.71 1.10 9.79
N VAL A 229 4.63 0.38 9.54
CA VAL A 229 4.65 -1.07 9.28
C VAL A 229 3.94 -1.39 7.99
N GLY A 230 4.49 -2.30 7.21
CA GLY A 230 4.04 -2.56 5.85
C GLY A 230 4.68 -3.77 5.23
N PHE A 231 4.71 -3.79 3.90
CA PHE A 231 5.34 -4.82 3.13
C PHE A 231 6.07 -4.28 1.91
N ILE A 232 6.89 -5.16 1.32
CA ILE A 232 7.45 -4.99 -0.01
C ILE A 232 7.13 -6.19 -0.89
N THR A 233 6.88 -5.95 -2.18
CA THR A 233 6.71 -7.01 -3.17
C THR A 233 8.01 -7.80 -3.38
N PRO A 234 7.95 -9.08 -3.83
CA PRO A 234 9.13 -9.91 -4.00
C PRO A 234 10.22 -9.34 -4.92
N ASP A 235 9.83 -8.55 -5.92
CA ASP A 235 10.72 -7.88 -6.87
C ASP A 235 11.30 -6.55 -6.36
N GLY A 236 10.83 -6.07 -5.20
CA GLY A 236 11.22 -4.81 -4.60
C GLY A 236 10.68 -3.56 -5.31
N SER A 237 9.78 -3.71 -6.29
CA SER A 237 9.29 -2.60 -7.10
C SER A 237 8.22 -1.77 -6.41
N PHE A 238 7.45 -2.37 -5.49
CA PHE A 238 6.33 -1.73 -4.81
C PHE A 238 6.37 -1.97 -3.30
N MET A 239 6.11 -0.92 -2.53
CA MET A 239 5.95 -0.97 -1.07
C MET A 239 4.63 -0.34 -0.66
N ALA A 240 4.01 -0.85 0.39
CA ALA A 240 2.91 -0.19 1.08
C ALA A 240 3.11 -0.28 2.59
N MET A 241 2.74 0.78 3.31
CA MET A 241 2.91 0.90 4.75
C MET A 241 1.79 1.73 5.36
N VAL A 242 1.50 1.46 6.63
CA VAL A 242 0.61 2.27 7.45
C VAL A 242 1.34 2.75 8.69
N ASP A 243 0.96 3.93 9.12
CA ASP A 243 1.22 4.41 10.47
C ASP A 243 0.17 3.85 11.41
N THR A 244 0.61 3.08 12.39
CA THR A 244 -0.25 2.49 13.42
C THR A 244 -0.04 3.12 14.80
N ASP A 245 0.84 4.11 14.91
CA ASP A 245 1.08 4.82 16.16
C ASP A 245 0.07 5.95 16.30
N ILE A 246 -0.81 5.87 17.30
CA ILE A 246 -1.83 6.90 17.53
C ILE A 246 -1.34 8.06 18.40
N SER A 247 -0.09 8.03 18.87
CA SER A 247 0.41 9.00 19.85
C SER A 247 0.42 10.45 19.33
N ASP A 248 0.45 10.64 18.01
CA ASP A 248 0.41 11.95 17.35
C ASP A 248 -0.96 12.30 16.73
N ASN A 249 -1.99 11.47 16.97
CA ASN A 249 -3.33 11.57 16.37
C ASN A 249 -3.34 11.61 14.84
N SER A 250 -2.27 11.15 14.20
CA SER A 250 -2.16 10.99 12.77
C SER A 250 -2.32 9.51 12.45
N ILE A 251 -3.06 9.22 11.39
CA ILE A 251 -2.95 7.92 10.74
C ILE A 251 -2.69 8.17 9.28
N SER A 252 -1.85 7.32 8.71
CA SER A 252 -1.47 7.44 7.32
C SER A 252 -1.37 6.07 6.67
N ILE A 253 -1.62 6.07 5.36
CA ILE A 253 -1.31 4.97 4.47
C ILE A 253 -0.46 5.54 3.36
N SER A 254 0.62 4.83 3.08
CA SER A 254 1.61 5.26 2.13
C SER A 254 2.08 4.12 1.26
N THR A 255 2.58 4.48 0.09
CA THR A 255 3.13 3.55 -0.87
C THR A 255 4.40 4.12 -1.46
N ALA A 256 5.24 3.25 -2.01
CA ALA A 256 6.40 3.66 -2.76
C ALA A 256 6.58 2.79 -4.01
N ILE A 257 6.99 3.40 -5.11
CA ILE A 257 7.26 2.76 -6.40
C ILE A 257 8.72 3.00 -6.75
N ARG A 258 9.47 1.93 -7.05
CA ARG A 258 10.87 2.03 -7.49
C ARG A 258 10.95 2.75 -8.84
N LYS A 259 11.84 3.73 -8.97
CA LYS A 259 12.12 4.44 -10.23
C LYS A 259 12.78 3.48 -11.23
N SER A 260 12.50 3.66 -12.52
CA SER A 260 13.29 3.01 -13.58
C SER A 260 14.74 3.47 -13.52
N GLN A 261 15.67 2.52 -13.57
CA GLN A 261 17.08 2.82 -13.85
C GLN A 261 17.29 3.09 -15.35
#